data_AF-A0A2W0C3X5-F1
#
_entry.id   AF-A0A2W0C3X5-F1
#
_cell.length_a   1.000
_cell.length_b   1.000
_cell.length_c   1.000
_cell.angle_alpha   90.00
_cell.angle_beta   90.00
_cell.angle_gamma   90.00
#
_symmetry.space_group_name_H-M   'P 1'
#
loop_
_entity.id
_entity.type
_entity.pdbx_description
1 polymer ?
#
loop_
_entity_poly.entity_id
_entity_poly.type
_entity_poly.pdbx_seq_one_letter_code
_entity_poly.pdbx_strand_id
1 'polypeptide(L)'
;MSMKDIFLAEFNQENWDSFVMCFADRFLQIDPKLVESAKQKGIPADICQVLLCEMGEYALEWVCKKVPALGDQSPASYLGHTDGANALRAAIMQMPR
;
A
#
# COMPACT_ATOMS: atom_id res chain seq x y z
N MET A 1 16.64 15.84 0.35
CA MET A 1 15.90 14.67 0.84
C MET A 1 15.01 14.20 -0.29
N SER A 2 14.98 12.90 -0.57
CA SER A 2 14.03 12.35 -1.53
C SER A 2 12.66 12.24 -0.86
N MET A 3 11.58 12.22 -1.65
CA MET A 3 10.21 12.05 -1.12
C MET A 3 10.09 10.79 -0.22
N LYS A 4 10.85 9.74 -0.56
CA LYS A 4 10.99 8.50 0.22
C LYS A 4 11.47 8.74 1.64
N ASP A 5 12.46 9.62 1.84
CA ASP A 5 13.04 9.91 3.16
C ASP A 5 12.04 10.61 4.07
N ILE A 6 11.19 11.47 3.51
CA ILE A 6 10.16 12.21 4.26
C ILE A 6 9.09 11.25 4.76
N PHE A 7 8.52 10.44 3.85
CA PHE A 7 7.54 9.43 4.23
C PHE A 7 8.09 8.39 5.20
N LEU A 8 9.35 7.98 5.03
CA LEU A 8 10.00 7.05 5.95
C LEU A 8 10.21 7.66 7.34
N ALA A 9 10.55 8.94 7.43
CA ALA A 9 10.72 9.64 8.71
C ALA A 9 9.39 9.82 9.46
N GLU A 10 8.27 9.96 8.74
CA GLU A 10 6.92 10.03 9.31
C GLU A 10 6.29 8.65 9.55
N PHE A 11 6.86 7.59 8.96
CA PHE A 11 6.32 6.25 9.07
C PHE A 11 6.46 5.71 10.51
N ASN A 12 5.32 5.42 11.13
CA ASN A 12 5.25 4.68 12.38
C ASN A 12 4.53 3.35 12.13
N GLN A 13 5.19 2.24 12.43
CA GLN A 13 4.64 0.91 12.27
C GLN A 13 3.40 0.67 13.14
N GLU A 14 3.31 1.26 14.33
CA GLU A 14 2.12 1.14 15.20
C GLU A 14 0.90 1.84 14.58
N ASN A 15 1.12 3.00 13.94
CA ASN A 15 0.06 3.71 13.21
C ASN A 15 -0.39 2.90 12.00
N TRP A 16 0.55 2.30 11.26
CA TRP A 16 0.23 1.42 10.14
C TRP A 16 -0.57 0.20 10.57
N ASP A 17 -0.14 -0.49 11.64
CA ASP A 17 -0.83 -1.68 12.15
C ASP A 17 -2.27 -1.35 12.60
N SER A 18 -2.44 -0.24 13.33
CA SER A 18 -3.77 0.26 13.71
C SER A 18 -4.63 0.60 12.49
N PHE A 19 -4.02 1.20 11.46
CA PHE A 19 -4.70 1.53 10.22
C PHE A 19 -5.15 0.27 9.46
N VAL A 20 -4.27 -0.73 9.32
CA VAL A 20 -4.57 -2.02 8.68
C VAL A 20 -5.67 -2.76 9.43
N MET A 21 -5.67 -2.72 10.77
CA MET A 21 -6.73 -3.32 11.58
C MET A 21 -8.11 -2.72 11.28
N CYS A 22 -8.22 -1.42 10.98
CA CYS A 22 -9.50 -0.82 10.56
C CYS A 22 -10.05 -1.42 9.25
N PHE A 23 -9.19 -2.02 8.43
CA PHE A 23 -9.57 -2.67 7.18
C PHE A 23 -9.76 -4.17 7.30
N ALA A 24 -9.39 -4.79 8.43
CA ALA A 24 -9.46 -6.25 8.59
C ALA A 24 -10.89 -6.79 8.38
N ASP A 25 -11.90 -6.08 8.89
CA ASP A 25 -13.31 -6.46 8.72
C ASP A 25 -13.77 -6.37 7.26
N ARG A 26 -13.41 -5.27 6.55
CA ARG A 26 -13.70 -5.11 5.12
C ARG A 26 -12.95 -6.12 4.28
N PHE A 27 -11.75 -6.49 4.67
CA PHE A 27 -10.92 -7.43 3.94
C PHE A 27 -11.50 -8.84 3.89
N LEU A 28 -12.25 -9.24 4.92
CA LEU A 28 -12.99 -10.52 4.92
C LEU A 28 -14.05 -10.59 3.82
N GLN A 29 -14.52 -9.44 3.33
CA GLN A 29 -15.49 -9.35 2.24
C GLN A 29 -14.84 -9.23 0.86
N ILE A 30 -13.51 -9.07 0.80
CA ILE A 30 -12.78 -8.97 -0.46
C ILE A 30 -12.65 -10.34 -1.13
N ASP A 31 -12.79 -10.35 -2.45
CA ASP A 31 -12.70 -11.57 -3.23
C ASP A 31 -11.30 -12.20 -3.09
N PRO A 32 -11.18 -13.46 -2.64
CA PRO A 32 -9.89 -14.10 -2.39
C PRO A 32 -9.03 -14.18 -3.66
N LYS A 33 -9.64 -14.16 -4.85
CA LYS A 33 -8.94 -14.14 -6.13
C LYS A 33 -8.10 -12.86 -6.31
N LEU A 34 -8.58 -11.73 -5.80
CA LEU A 34 -7.83 -10.47 -5.83
C LEU A 34 -6.63 -10.52 -4.90
N VAL A 35 -6.81 -11.12 -3.71
CA VAL A 35 -5.73 -11.33 -2.74
C VAL A 35 -4.63 -12.23 -3.32
N GLU A 36 -5.01 -13.32 -3.99
CA GLU A 36 -4.06 -14.19 -4.69
C GLU A 36 -3.33 -13.44 -5.82
N SER A 37 -4.05 -12.64 -6.61
CA SER A 37 -3.46 -11.84 -7.68
C SER A 37 -2.44 -10.83 -7.17
N ALA A 38 -2.76 -10.14 -6.06
CA ALA A 38 -1.85 -9.22 -5.40
C ALA A 38 -0.59 -9.92 -4.86
N LYS A 39 -0.76 -11.12 -4.28
CA LYS A 39 0.35 -11.93 -3.82
C LYS A 39 1.27 -12.37 -4.96
N GLN A 40 0.70 -12.74 -6.12
CA GLN A 40 1.47 -13.06 -7.33
C GLN A 40 2.24 -11.85 -7.87
N LYS A 41 1.73 -10.63 -7.67
CA LYS A 41 2.41 -9.37 -8.01
C LYS A 41 3.53 -9.00 -7.02
N GLY A 42 3.72 -9.76 -5.94
CA GLY A 42 4.71 -9.47 -4.90
C GLY A 42 4.27 -8.37 -3.93
N ILE A 43 2.96 -8.10 -3.84
CA ILE A 43 2.42 -7.13 -2.89
C ILE A 43 2.35 -7.77 -1.51
N PRO A 44 2.91 -7.14 -0.46
CA PRO A 44 2.80 -7.65 0.89
C PRO A 44 1.35 -7.60 1.37
N ALA A 45 0.96 -8.58 2.19
CA ALA A 45 -0.42 -8.81 2.57
C ALA A 45 -1.05 -7.60 3.28
N ASP A 46 -0.27 -6.87 4.08
CA ASP A 46 -0.75 -5.68 4.80
C ASP A 46 -1.14 -4.53 3.85
N ILE A 47 -0.32 -4.26 2.82
CA ILE A 47 -0.60 -3.23 1.81
C ILE A 47 -1.75 -3.67 0.90
N CYS A 48 -1.74 -4.94 0.51
CA CYS A 48 -2.80 -5.57 -0.28
C CYS A 48 -4.16 -5.40 0.41
N GLN A 49 -4.24 -5.67 1.71
CA GLN A 49 -5.46 -5.55 2.49
C GLN A 49 -6.05 -4.15 2.43
N VAL A 50 -5.23 -3.13 2.66
CA VAL A 50 -5.66 -1.73 2.64
C VAL A 50 -6.08 -1.32 1.22
N LEU A 51 -5.23 -1.58 0.22
CA LEU A 51 -5.51 -1.16 -1.15
C LEU A 51 -6.75 -1.85 -1.73
N LEU A 52 -6.92 -3.15 -1.50
CA LEU A 52 -8.11 -3.87 -1.93
C LEU A 52 -9.37 -3.38 -1.21
N CYS A 53 -9.28 -2.98 0.06
CA CYS A 53 -10.44 -2.41 0.75
C CYS A 53 -10.79 -1.00 0.28
N GLU A 54 -9.81 -0.17 -0.09
CA GLU A 54 -10.03 1.21 -0.55
C GLU A 54 -10.44 1.25 -2.03
N MET A 55 -9.80 0.43 -2.87
CA MET A 55 -9.89 0.53 -4.33
C MET A 55 -10.42 -0.75 -5.00
N GLY A 56 -10.61 -1.84 -4.28
CA GLY A 56 -11.08 -3.11 -4.84
C GLY A 56 -10.13 -3.65 -5.91
N GLU A 57 -10.68 -4.14 -7.02
CA GLU A 57 -9.90 -4.65 -8.16
C GLU A 57 -8.90 -3.63 -8.72
N TYR A 58 -9.21 -2.33 -8.62
CA TYR A 58 -8.38 -1.26 -9.15
C TYR A 58 -7.04 -1.13 -8.41
N ALA A 59 -6.92 -1.67 -7.19
CA ALA A 59 -5.64 -1.75 -6.48
C ALA A 59 -4.55 -2.45 -7.30
N LEU A 60 -4.92 -3.49 -8.05
CA LEU A 60 -4.01 -4.29 -8.87
C LEU A 60 -3.49 -3.51 -10.08
N GLU A 61 -4.27 -2.55 -10.59
CA GLU A 61 -3.82 -1.63 -11.63
C GLU A 61 -3.03 -0.47 -11.03
N TRP A 62 -3.51 0.08 -9.91
CA TRP A 62 -2.90 1.22 -9.23
C TRP A 62 -1.47 0.94 -8.78
N VAL A 63 -1.18 -0.28 -8.30
CA VAL A 63 0.18 -0.69 -7.91
C VAL A 63 1.19 -0.63 -9.07
N CYS A 64 0.71 -0.76 -10.31
CA CYS A 64 1.50 -0.64 -11.53
C CYS A 64 1.48 0.77 -12.12
N LYS A 65 0.56 1.64 -11.70
CA LYS A 65 0.48 3.03 -12.18
C LYS A 65 1.54 3.89 -11.52
N LYS A 66 1.95 4.94 -12.23
CA LYS A 66 2.81 5.99 -11.67
C LYS A 66 1.97 6.87 -10.76
N VAL A 67 2.40 6.99 -9.51
CA VAL A 67 1.70 7.76 -8.49
C VAL A 67 2.51 9.04 -8.25
N PRO A 68 1.94 10.24 -8.49
CA PRO A 68 2.66 11.49 -8.29
C PRO A 68 3.05 11.71 -6.83
N ALA A 69 2.24 11.23 -5.87
CA ALA A 69 2.58 11.24 -4.45
C ALA A 69 3.86 10.43 -4.12
N LEU A 70 4.21 9.44 -4.95
CA LEU A 70 5.45 8.66 -4.86
C LEU A 70 6.54 9.21 -5.79
N GLY A 71 6.43 10.46 -6.24
CA GLY A 71 7.38 11.05 -7.19
C GLY A 71 7.32 10.40 -8.58
N ASP A 72 6.10 10.18 -9.10
CA ASP A 72 5.83 9.56 -10.41
C ASP A 72 6.38 8.13 -10.55
N GLN A 73 6.56 7.46 -9.42
CA GLN A 73 6.99 6.06 -9.37
C GLN A 73 5.80 5.14 -9.09
N SER A 74 5.94 3.90 -9.53
CA SER A 74 4.96 2.84 -9.27
C SER A 74 5.13 2.28 -7.85
N PRO A 75 4.04 2.05 -7.09
CA PRO A 75 4.08 1.39 -5.79
C PRO A 75 4.85 0.06 -5.82
N ALA A 76 4.70 -0.72 -6.90
CA ALA A 76 5.45 -1.95 -7.11
C ALA A 76 6.98 -1.75 -7.09
N SER A 77 7.47 -0.60 -7.56
CA SER A 77 8.90 -0.25 -7.53
C SER A 77 9.41 0.08 -6.13
N TYR A 78 8.51 0.45 -5.20
CA TYR A 78 8.84 0.71 -3.80
C TYR A 78 8.90 -0.57 -2.98
N LEU A 79 8.12 -1.59 -3.36
CA LEU A 79 8.06 -2.88 -2.67
C LEU A 79 9.34 -3.71 -2.76
N GLY A 80 10.27 -3.37 -3.67
CA GLY A 80 11.56 -4.06 -3.81
C GLY A 80 12.55 -3.79 -2.67
N HIS A 81 12.32 -2.79 -1.82
CA HIS A 81 13.19 -2.43 -0.71
C HIS A 81 12.37 -2.20 0.56
N THR A 82 12.89 -2.60 1.73
CA THR A 82 12.20 -2.44 3.02
C THR A 82 11.87 -0.97 3.32
N ASP A 83 12.80 -0.05 3.06
CA ASP A 83 12.58 1.40 3.18
C ASP A 83 11.50 1.92 2.23
N GLY A 84 11.46 1.38 1.00
CA GLY A 84 10.45 1.74 0.02
C GLY A 84 9.05 1.25 0.44
N ALA A 85 8.95 0.03 0.97
CA ALA A 85 7.68 -0.49 1.49
C ALA A 85 7.15 0.38 2.64
N ASN A 86 8.01 0.83 3.56
CA ASN A 86 7.62 1.71 4.66
C ASN A 86 7.20 3.11 4.16
N ALA A 87 7.93 3.69 3.22
CA ALA A 87 7.53 4.95 2.59
C ALA A 87 6.18 4.83 1.87
N LEU A 88 5.93 3.70 1.20
CA LEU A 88 4.65 3.44 0.54
C LEU A 88 3.50 3.36 1.55
N ARG A 89 3.69 2.67 2.67
CA ARG A 89 2.70 2.59 3.76
C ARG A 89 2.33 3.97 4.29
N ALA A 90 3.32 4.81 4.58
CA ALA A 90 3.08 6.18 5.00
C ALA A 90 2.34 7.01 3.93
N ALA A 91 2.71 6.87 2.65
CA ALA A 91 2.02 7.55 1.56
C ALA A 91 0.55 7.12 1.43
N ILE A 92 0.24 5.83 1.60
CA ILE A 92 -1.13 5.30 1.60
C ILE A 92 -1.94 5.91 2.75
N MET A 93 -1.35 6.06 3.94
CA MET A 93 -2.02 6.70 5.08
C MET A 93 -2.33 8.18 4.85
N GLN A 94 -1.60 8.85 3.95
CA GLN A 94 -1.84 10.25 3.58
C GLN A 94 -2.81 10.42 2.39
N MET A 95 -3.33 9.33 1.81
CA MET A 95 -4.31 9.44 0.74
C MET A 95 -5.62 10.03 1.27
N PRO A 96 -6.17 11.07 0.63
CA PRO A 96 -7.50 11.57 0.98
C PRO A 96 -8.54 10.51 0.62
N ARG A 97 -9.43 10.23 1.58
CA ARG A 97 -10.52 9.25 1.47
C ARG A 97 -11.83 9.91 1.10
#